data_AF-A0A6B0UCK0-F1
#
_entry.id   AF-A0A6B0UCK0-F1
#
_cell.length_a   1.000
_cell.length_b   1.000
_cell.length_c   1.000
_cell.angle_alpha   90.00
_cell.angle_beta   90.00
_cell.angle_gamma   90.00
#
_symmetry.space_group_name_H-M   'P 1'
#
loop_
_entity.id
_entity.type
_entity.pdbx_description
1 polymer ?
#
loop_
_entity_poly.entity_id
_entity_poly.type
_entity_poly.pdbx_seq_one_letter_code
_entity_poly.pdbx_strand_id
1 'polypeptide(L)' 'MLNDRFGTMIVQALLHALVVFSAALASNPEENAPKVFNLTIALEKFVQLFQKYYKTEVSWTDIQSEREEMKKLFETKK' A
#
# COMPACT_ATOMS: atom_id res chain seq x y z
N MET A 1 -47.45 7.78 19.30
CA MET A 1 -47.28 8.23 17.90
C MET A 1 -46.06 9.11 17.63
N LEU A 2 -45.41 9.73 18.63
CA LEU A 2 -44.15 10.46 18.43
C LEU A 2 -42.91 9.54 18.38
N ASN A 3 -42.94 8.41 19.10
CA ASN A 3 -41.82 7.47 19.20
C ASN A 3 -41.53 6.72 17.89
N ASP A 4 -42.59 6.34 17.14
CA ASP A 4 -42.45 5.62 15.86
C ASP A 4 -41.85 6.49 14.75
N ARG A 5 -42.08 7.82 14.83
CA ARG A 5 -41.59 8.81 13.88
C ARG A 5 -40.09 9.10 14.05
N PHE A 6 -39.60 9.07 15.30
CA PHE A 6 -38.18 9.16 15.60
C PHE A 6 -37.44 7.87 15.20
N GLY A 7 -38.03 6.70 15.48
CA GLY A 7 -37.46 5.41 15.08
C GLY A 7 -37.32 5.28 13.56
N THR A 8 -38.35 5.66 12.80
CA THR A 8 -38.31 5.65 11.33
C THR A 8 -37.28 6.61 10.75
N MET A 9 -37.11 7.80 11.34
CA MET A 9 -36.09 8.77 10.91
C MET A 9 -34.65 8.28 11.17
N ILE A 10 -34.41 7.63 12.32
CA ILE A 10 -33.10 7.05 12.65
C ILE A 10 -32.76 5.88 11.71
N VAL A 11 -33.72 4.99 11.46
CA VAL A 11 -33.53 3.86 10.55
C VAL A 11 -33.23 4.33 9.13
N GLN A 12 -33.93 5.37 8.66
CA GLN A 12 -33.68 5.95 7.35
C GLN A 12 -32.28 6.58 7.26
N ALA A 13 -31.85 7.31 8.28
CA ALA A 13 -30.50 7.89 8.32
C ALA A 13 -29.40 6.82 8.32
N LEU A 14 -29.58 5.74 9.09
CA LEU A 14 -28.66 4.60 9.13
C LEU A 14 -28.58 3.89 7.77
N LEU A 15 -29.71 3.71 7.09
CA LEU A 15 -29.76 3.13 5.74
C LEU A 15 -29.00 3.99 4.72
N HIS A 16 -29.19 5.30 4.76
CA HIS A 16 -28.47 6.21 3.85
C HIS A 16 -26.97 6.22 4.14
N ALA A 17 -26.57 6.23 5.42
CA ALA A 17 -25.17 6.14 5.82
C ALA A 17 -24.53 4.83 5.36
N LEU A 18 -25.23 3.70 5.48
CA LEU A 18 -24.77 2.40 5.00
C LEU A 18 -24.56 2.41 3.47
N VAL A 19 -25.55 2.92 2.72
CA VAL A 19 -25.47 2.99 1.25
C VAL A 19 -24.31 3.89 0.79
N VAL A 20 -24.15 5.06 1.40
CA VAL A 20 -23.05 6.00 1.09
C VAL A 20 -21.70 5.39 1.43
N PHE A 21 -21.60 4.71 2.58
CA PHE A 21 -20.36 4.03 2.99
C PHE A 21 -20.00 2.87 2.06
N SER A 22 -20.97 2.05 1.66
CA SER A 22 -20.77 0.97 0.69
C SER A 22 -20.37 1.50 -0.69
N ALA A 23 -20.97 2.60 -1.14
CA ALA A 23 -20.60 3.25 -2.40
C ALA A 23 -19.16 3.82 -2.34
N ALA A 24 -18.80 4.47 -1.24
CA ALA A 24 -17.44 4.97 -1.02
C ALA A 24 -16.40 3.83 -0.99
N LEU A 25 -16.71 2.73 -0.29
CA LEU A 25 -15.84 1.54 -0.23
C LEU A 25 -15.67 0.89 -1.61
N ALA A 26 -16.76 0.73 -2.38
CA ALA A 26 -16.71 0.19 -3.74
C ALA A 26 -15.98 1.11 -4.73
N SER A 27 -16.00 2.43 -4.49
CA SER A 27 -15.33 3.44 -5.31
C SER A 27 -13.82 3.52 -5.10
N ASN A 28 -13.23 2.67 -4.24
CA ASN A 28 -11.81 2.67 -3.96
C ASN A 28 -11.10 1.62 -4.84
N PRO A 29 -10.67 1.97 -6.08
CA PRO A 29 -10.12 1.03 -7.04
C PRO A 29 -8.77 0.43 -6.61
N GLU A 30 -8.12 1.01 -5.60
CA GLU A 30 -6.82 0.53 -5.10
C GLU A 30 -6.88 -0.88 -4.48
N GLU A 31 -8.02 -1.32 -3.95
CA GLU A 31 -8.15 -2.67 -3.36
C GLU A 31 -8.54 -3.77 -4.36
N ASN A 32 -9.00 -3.41 -5.57
CA ASN A 32 -9.41 -4.38 -6.59
C ASN A 32 -8.29 -4.77 -7.57
N ALA A 33 -7.10 -4.17 -7.45
CA ALA A 33 -5.93 -4.67 -8.14
C ALA A 33 -5.50 -5.99 -7.49
N PRO A 34 -5.17 -7.05 -8.26
CA PRO A 34 -4.62 -8.25 -7.67
C PRO A 34 -3.38 -7.86 -6.86
N LYS A 35 -3.40 -8.10 -5.54
CA LYS A 35 -2.25 -7.95 -4.65
C LYS A 35 -1.21 -9.02 -5.01
N VAL A 36 -0.58 -8.86 -6.17
CA VAL A 36 0.56 -9.67 -6.56
C VAL A 36 1.75 -9.13 -5.80
N PHE A 37 2.27 -9.94 -4.87
CA PHE A 37 3.53 -9.62 -4.24
C PHE A 37 4.63 -9.68 -5.29
N ASN A 38 5.22 -8.52 -5.58
CA ASN A 38 6.38 -8.40 -6.44
C ASN A 38 7.56 -7.95 -5.59
N LEU A 39 8.58 -8.81 -5.50
CA LEU A 39 9.75 -8.59 -4.66
C LEU A 39 10.50 -7.30 -5.05
N THR A 40 10.59 -6.99 -6.35
CA THR A 40 11.21 -5.76 -6.85
C THR A 40 10.48 -4.53 -6.34
N ILE A 41 9.14 -4.52 -6.44
CA ILE A 41 8.33 -3.39 -5.96
C ILE A 41 8.45 -3.24 -4.43
N ALA A 42 8.49 -4.35 -3.69
CA ALA A 42 8.65 -4.32 -2.24
C ALA A 42 10.01 -3.74 -1.83
N LEU A 43 11.09 -4.15 -2.52
CA LEU A 43 12.43 -3.63 -2.29
C LEU A 43 12.55 -2.14 -2.65
N GLU A 44 11.98 -1.70 -3.77
CA GLU A 44 11.95 -0.29 -4.16
C GLU A 44 11.26 0.57 -3.09
N LYS A 45 10.09 0.15 -2.60
CA LYS A 45 9.37 0.85 -1.53
C LYS A 45 10.18 0.91 -0.23
N PHE A 46 10.84 -0.19 0.13
CA PHE A 46 11.70 -0.24 1.31
C PHE A 46 12.88 0.74 1.18
N VAL A 47 13.57 0.74 0.04
CA VAL A 47 14.70 1.63 -0.23
C VAL A 47 14.25 3.09 -0.16
N GLN A 48 13.13 3.45 -0.80
CA GLN A 48 12.60 4.81 -0.74
C GLN A 48 12.32 5.27 0.70
N LEU A 49 11.70 4.42 1.51
CA LEU A 49 11.47 4.70 2.93
C LEU A 49 12.79 4.89 3.68
N PHE A 50 13.75 3.99 3.47
CA PHE A 50 15.05 4.05 4.11
C PHE A 50 15.79 5.35 3.79
N GLN A 51 15.88 5.72 2.50
CA GLN A 51 16.51 6.96 2.07
C GLN A 51 15.82 8.20 2.68
N LYS A 52 14.48 8.19 2.75
CA LYS A 52 13.70 9.29 3.34
C LYS A 52 14.01 9.50 4.82
N TYR A 53 14.08 8.43 5.60
CA TYR A 53 14.29 8.49 7.05
C TYR A 53 15.74 8.76 7.42
N TYR A 54 16.69 8.10 6.76
CA TYR A 54 18.10 8.17 7.11
C TYR A 54 18.89 9.21 6.31
N LYS A 55 18.25 9.93 5.37
CA LYS A 55 18.86 10.99 4.56
C LYS A 55 20.13 10.55 3.84
N THR A 56 20.15 9.30 3.40
CA THR A 56 21.26 8.68 2.67
C THR A 56 20.80 8.20 1.31
N GLU A 57 21.72 8.17 0.35
CA GLU A 57 21.50 7.45 -0.90
C GLU A 57 21.82 5.96 -0.73
N VAL A 58 21.00 5.10 -1.31
CA VAL A 58 21.18 3.65 -1.27
C VAL A 58 21.27 3.15 -2.70
N SER A 59 22.45 2.70 -3.10
CA SER A 59 22.62 1.89 -4.31
C SER A 59 22.30 0.44 -3.97
N TRP A 60 21.13 -0.02 -4.37
CA TRP A 60 20.73 -1.41 -4.21
C TRP A 60 20.85 -2.17 -5.53
N THR A 61 21.16 -3.45 -5.45
CA THR A 61 21.31 -4.33 -6.61
C THR A 61 20.98 -5.76 -6.22
N ASP A 62 20.63 -6.58 -7.19
CA ASP A 62 20.46 -8.03 -7.00
C ASP A 62 21.83 -8.72 -6.83
N ILE A 63 21.93 -9.77 -6.03
CA ILE A 63 23.19 -10.52 -5.88
C ILE A 63 23.71 -11.09 -7.21
N GLN A 64 22.83 -11.30 -8.18
CA GLN A 64 23.15 -11.74 -9.55
C GLN A 64 23.40 -10.58 -10.52
N SER A 65 23.50 -9.34 -10.03
CA SER A 65 23.71 -8.15 -10.84
C SER A 65 24.98 -8.25 -11.67
N GLU A 66 24.84 -7.97 -12.97
CA GLU A 66 25.98 -7.97 -13.91
C GLU A 66 26.83 -6.70 -13.82
N ARG A 67 26.45 -5.72 -12.97
CA ARG A 67 27.20 -4.47 -12.81
C ARG A 67 28.60 -4.76 -12.29
N GLU A 68 29.59 -4.30 -13.04
CA GLU A 68 31.02 -4.52 -12.77
C GLU A 68 31.45 -4.06 -11.37
N GLU A 69 30.88 -2.96 -10.88
CA GLU A 69 31.11 -2.42 -9.53
C GLU A 69 30.62 -3.36 -8.42
N MET A 70 29.51 -4.06 -8.64
CA MET A 70 28.91 -4.98 -7.68
C MET A 70 29.60 -6.34 -7.70
N LYS A 71 29.99 -6.83 -8.89
CA LYS A 71 30.86 -8.02 -9.00
C LYS A 71 32.13 -7.85 -8.16
N LYS A 72 32.81 -6.71 -8.28
CA LYS A 72 34.01 -6.41 -7.49
C LYS A 72 33.78 -6.39 -5.97
N LEU A 73 32.58 -5.98 -5.53
CA LEU A 73 32.21 -5.96 -4.11
C LEU A 73 31.91 -7.36 -3.56
N PHE A 74 31.31 -8.24 -4.37
CA PHE A 74 30.95 -9.61 -3.97
C PHE A 74 32.07 -10.63 -4.23
N GLU A 75 32.99 -10.34 -5.15
CA GLU A 75 34.20 -11.13 -5.44
C GLU A 75 35.26 -11.07 -4.34
N THR A 76 34.90 -10.72 -3.09
CA THR A 76 35.80 -10.67 -1.93
C THR A 76 36.87 -11.76 -2.00
N LYS A 77 38.13 -11.31 -2.17
CA LYS A 77 39.32 -12.15 -2.37
C LYS A 77 39.33 -13.31 -1.36
N LYS A 78 39.45 -14.54 -1.88
CA LYS A 78 39.81 -15.72 -1.09
C LYS A 78 41.03 -15.46 -0.21
#